data_AF-A0A166DIX6-F1
#
_entry.id   AF-A0A166DIX6-F1
#
_cell.length_a   1.000
_cell.length_b   1.000
_cell.length_c   1.000
_cell.angle_alpha   90.00
_cell.angle_beta   90.00
_cell.angle_gamma   90.00
#
_symmetry.space_group_name_H-M   'P 1'
#
loop_
_entity.id
_entity.type
_entity.pdbx_description
1 polymer ?
#
loop_
_entity_poly.entity_id
_entity_poly.type
_entity_poly.pdbx_seq_one_letter_code
_entity_poly.pdbx_strand_id
1 'polypeptide(L)'
;MILEIFAGSFEYTFKNKKAIGSILKVGILSILSFLILPMLLMYGFSYRIIIIGLTGNISYTNDSMPDFNNIGRMLYEGLKVLLVNLIYFLPTIAITTIIVFHDRPNINFNNLSSFTINFGFSSTLIAILLSFISFIFISTAIPHMINNNGSFRYAFKIKDLIKLIKYTGIVNYLKFFIISLVLFIIFTITAFIISQFLIILIAIVHIAIYSIDLTASTFGYLNIIMFLICYLFSIGIYSIIESRIISFIYNEDGLEE
;
A
#
# COMPACT_ATOMS: atom_id res chain seq x y z
N MET A 1 12.32 -6.92 17.38
CA MET A 1 11.09 -7.53 16.83
C MET A 1 10.51 -6.76 15.65
N ILE A 2 9.59 -5.79 15.77
CA ILE A 2 9.01 -5.16 14.55
C ILE A 2 10.03 -4.46 13.63
N LEU A 3 11.11 -3.93 14.21
CA LEU A 3 12.27 -3.39 13.49
C LEU A 3 13.09 -4.48 12.78
N GLU A 4 13.15 -5.69 13.32
CA GLU A 4 13.82 -6.84 12.69
C GLU A 4 12.97 -7.40 11.54
N ILE A 5 11.64 -7.51 11.74
CA ILE A 5 10.69 -7.83 10.66
C ILE A 5 10.82 -6.80 9.52
N PHE A 6 10.96 -5.53 9.86
CA PHE A 6 11.16 -4.47 8.88
C PHE A 6 12.50 -4.61 8.15
N ALA A 7 13.61 -4.64 8.89
CA ALA A 7 14.95 -4.78 8.31
C ALA A 7 15.01 -6.00 7.40
N GLY A 8 14.37 -7.06 7.84
CA GLY A 8 14.26 -8.27 7.08
C GLY A 8 13.38 -8.19 5.82
N SER A 9 12.25 -7.52 5.91
CA SER A 9 11.38 -7.21 4.76
C SER A 9 12.08 -6.32 3.74
N PHE A 10 12.91 -5.40 4.22
CA PHE A 10 13.76 -4.58 3.39
C PHE A 10 14.83 -5.42 2.67
N GLU A 11 15.58 -6.25 3.38
CA GLU A 11 16.61 -7.13 2.78
C GLU A 11 16.04 -8.04 1.70
N TYR A 12 14.89 -8.68 1.96
CA TYR A 12 14.23 -9.52 0.97
C TYR A 12 13.88 -8.79 -0.32
N THR A 13 13.45 -7.53 -0.21
CA THR A 13 13.08 -6.71 -1.36
C THR A 13 14.26 -6.52 -2.32
N PHE A 14 15.50 -6.53 -1.82
CA PHE A 14 16.71 -6.32 -2.62
C PHE A 14 17.59 -7.56 -2.85
N LYS A 15 17.35 -8.67 -2.14
CA LYS A 15 18.20 -9.87 -2.19
C LYS A 15 18.16 -10.62 -3.53
N ASN A 16 17.05 -10.54 -4.25
CA ASN A 16 16.82 -11.36 -5.45
C ASN A 16 17.38 -10.71 -6.73
N LYS A 17 18.00 -11.49 -7.62
CA LYS A 17 18.46 -11.02 -8.95
C LYS A 17 17.33 -10.41 -9.80
N LYS A 18 16.08 -10.85 -9.59
CA LYS A 18 14.88 -10.33 -10.25
C LYS A 18 14.19 -9.18 -9.49
N ALA A 19 14.73 -8.75 -8.34
CA ALA A 19 14.12 -7.76 -7.45
C ALA A 19 13.68 -6.50 -8.18
N ILE A 20 14.59 -5.87 -8.93
CA ILE A 20 14.35 -4.62 -9.65
C ILE A 20 13.17 -4.77 -10.63
N GLY A 21 13.14 -5.86 -11.39
CA GLY A 21 12.07 -6.12 -12.36
C GLY A 21 10.71 -6.34 -11.70
N SER A 22 10.66 -7.01 -10.55
CA SER A 22 9.42 -7.19 -9.81
C SER A 22 8.98 -5.93 -9.09
N ILE A 23 9.89 -5.16 -8.48
CA ILE A 23 9.63 -3.84 -7.89
C ILE A 23 9.00 -2.91 -8.93
N LEU A 24 9.60 -2.83 -10.12
CA LEU A 24 9.08 -2.03 -11.22
C LEU A 24 7.67 -2.44 -11.64
N LYS A 25 7.42 -3.75 -11.79
CA LYS A 25 6.08 -4.25 -12.16
C LYS A 25 5.05 -3.92 -11.08
N VAL A 26 5.35 -4.14 -9.80
CA VAL A 26 4.45 -3.76 -8.70
C VAL A 26 4.23 -2.25 -8.72
N GLY A 27 5.28 -1.46 -8.87
CA GLY A 27 5.20 -0.01 -8.96
C GLY A 27 4.27 0.49 -10.06
N ILE A 28 4.42 -0.06 -11.26
CA ILE A 28 3.54 0.25 -12.41
C ILE A 28 2.09 -0.11 -12.08
N LEU A 29 1.86 -1.29 -11.50
CA LEU A 29 0.53 -1.72 -11.11
C LEU A 29 -0.08 -0.83 -10.01
N SER A 30 0.73 -0.37 -9.05
CA SER A 30 0.31 0.54 -7.98
C SER A 30 -0.09 1.92 -8.52
N ILE A 31 0.68 2.52 -9.43
CA ILE A 31 0.31 3.80 -10.05
C ILE A 31 -0.95 3.63 -10.92
N LEU A 32 -1.05 2.52 -11.65
CA LEU A 32 -2.22 2.21 -12.47
C LEU A 32 -3.39 1.61 -11.68
N SER A 33 -3.33 1.55 -10.35
CA SER A 33 -4.39 0.94 -9.52
C SER A 33 -5.71 1.72 -9.52
N PHE A 34 -5.77 2.89 -10.15
CA PHE A 34 -7.05 3.53 -10.48
C PHE A 34 -7.86 2.72 -11.49
N LEU A 35 -7.21 1.83 -12.26
CA LEU A 35 -7.86 0.82 -13.09
C LEU A 35 -8.03 -0.49 -12.30
N ILE A 36 -9.17 -1.15 -12.48
CA ILE A 36 -9.54 -2.40 -11.79
C ILE A 36 -8.52 -3.52 -12.05
N LEU A 37 -8.09 -3.69 -13.31
CA LEU A 37 -7.21 -4.81 -13.69
C LEU A 37 -5.81 -4.70 -13.06
N PRO A 38 -5.08 -3.57 -13.16
CA PRO A 38 -3.83 -3.37 -12.43
C PRO A 38 -3.95 -3.54 -10.90
N MET A 39 -5.03 -3.02 -10.32
CA MET A 39 -5.32 -3.16 -8.89
C MET A 39 -5.45 -4.64 -8.48
N LEU A 40 -6.19 -5.44 -9.26
CA LEU A 40 -6.31 -6.89 -9.02
C LEU A 40 -4.96 -7.60 -9.10
N LEU A 41 -4.12 -7.26 -10.09
CA LEU A 41 -2.79 -7.87 -10.23
C LEU A 41 -1.88 -7.50 -9.06
N MET A 42 -1.90 -6.24 -8.60
CA MET A 42 -1.15 -5.79 -7.43
C MET A 42 -1.57 -6.56 -6.17
N TYR A 43 -2.87 -6.73 -5.94
CA TYR A 43 -3.37 -7.50 -4.80
C TYR A 43 -3.07 -8.99 -4.90
N GLY A 44 -3.14 -9.57 -6.10
CA GLY A 44 -2.73 -10.96 -6.31
C GLY A 44 -1.24 -11.18 -6.07
N PHE A 45 -0.42 -10.19 -6.40
CA PHE A 45 1.01 -10.21 -6.07
C PHE A 45 1.23 -10.12 -4.55
N SER A 46 0.51 -9.22 -3.88
CA SER A 46 0.55 -9.06 -2.41
C SER A 46 0.13 -10.35 -1.70
N TYR A 47 -0.91 -11.04 -2.19
CA TYR A 47 -1.34 -12.35 -1.72
C TYR A 47 -0.21 -13.39 -1.76
N ARG A 48 0.56 -13.43 -2.85
CA ARG A 48 1.70 -14.36 -2.99
C ARG A 48 2.85 -14.01 -2.06
N ILE A 49 3.13 -12.73 -1.82
CA ILE A 49 4.12 -12.31 -0.82
C ILE A 49 3.67 -12.77 0.57
N ILE A 50 2.40 -12.59 0.90
CA ILE A 50 1.85 -13.01 2.20
C ILE A 50 1.99 -14.53 2.35
N ILE A 51 1.71 -15.35 1.33
CA ILE A 51 1.99 -16.80 1.38
C ILE A 51 3.45 -17.06 1.75
N ILE A 52 4.40 -16.41 1.06
CA ILE A 52 5.83 -16.61 1.28
C ILE A 52 6.21 -16.22 2.72
N GLY A 53 5.71 -15.09 3.22
CA GLY A 53 5.98 -14.69 4.60
C GLY A 53 5.28 -15.55 5.66
N LEU A 54 4.16 -16.19 5.32
CA LEU A 54 3.49 -17.16 6.19
C LEU A 54 4.26 -18.50 6.27
N THR A 55 4.86 -18.95 5.17
CA THR A 55 5.61 -20.21 5.12
C THR A 55 7.12 -20.07 5.36
N GLY A 56 7.63 -18.85 5.27
CA GLY A 56 9.05 -18.52 5.29
C GLY A 56 9.53 -18.05 6.66
N ASN A 57 10.84 -18.09 6.86
CA ASN A 57 11.48 -17.61 8.09
C ASN A 57 11.81 -16.12 7.99
N ILE A 58 11.86 -15.44 9.14
CA ILE A 58 12.32 -14.04 9.29
C ILE A 58 13.78 -13.87 8.84
N SER A 59 14.54 -14.94 8.58
CA SER A 59 15.95 -14.88 8.14
C SER A 59 16.16 -15.12 6.63
N TYR A 60 15.10 -15.39 5.87
CA TYR A 60 15.07 -15.27 4.38
C TYR A 60 16.08 -16.07 3.60
N THR A 61 16.59 -17.17 4.15
CA THR A 61 17.70 -17.89 3.52
C THR A 61 17.30 -18.44 2.13
N ASN A 62 16.03 -18.80 1.92
CA ASN A 62 15.53 -19.45 0.70
C ASN A 62 14.32 -18.78 0.01
N ASP A 63 13.78 -17.67 0.52
CA ASP A 63 12.57 -17.07 -0.04
C ASP A 63 12.88 -16.23 -1.29
N SER A 64 12.30 -16.61 -2.41
CA SER A 64 12.39 -15.86 -3.66
C SER A 64 11.19 -14.94 -3.85
N MET A 65 11.33 -13.93 -4.71
CA MET A 65 10.23 -13.01 -5.02
C MET A 65 9.23 -13.70 -5.95
N PRO A 66 7.91 -13.55 -5.77
CA PRO A 66 6.95 -14.18 -6.65
C PRO A 66 7.19 -13.80 -8.11
N ASP A 67 7.10 -14.77 -9.00
CA ASP A 67 7.04 -14.48 -10.43
C ASP A 67 5.63 -14.02 -10.81
N PHE A 68 5.55 -13.15 -11.83
CA PHE A 68 4.29 -12.69 -12.45
C PHE A 68 3.65 -13.73 -13.38
N ASN A 69 4.12 -14.98 -13.31
CA ASN A 69 3.60 -16.08 -14.10
C ASN A 69 2.19 -16.45 -13.59
N ASN A 70 1.38 -17.08 -14.46
CA ASN A 70 0.00 -17.44 -14.15
C ASN A 70 -0.86 -16.23 -13.75
N ILE A 71 -0.96 -15.25 -14.66
CA ILE A 71 -1.74 -14.01 -14.49
C ILE A 71 -3.18 -14.33 -14.09
N GLY A 72 -3.82 -15.34 -14.73
CA GLY A 72 -5.19 -15.74 -14.40
C GLY A 72 -5.38 -16.15 -12.93
N ARG A 73 -4.42 -16.90 -12.37
CA ARG A 73 -4.42 -17.26 -10.95
C ARG A 73 -4.20 -16.03 -10.07
N MET A 74 -3.30 -15.13 -10.48
CA MET A 74 -3.02 -13.89 -9.76
C MET A 74 -4.25 -12.96 -9.71
N LEU A 75 -5.03 -12.89 -10.80
CA LEU A 75 -6.29 -12.16 -10.83
C LEU A 75 -7.32 -12.74 -9.86
N TYR A 76 -7.44 -14.06 -9.79
CA TYR A 76 -8.34 -14.72 -8.84
C TYR A 76 -7.92 -14.49 -7.38
N GLU A 77 -6.62 -14.59 -7.09
CA GLU A 77 -6.04 -14.28 -5.78
C GLU A 77 -6.28 -12.80 -5.42
N GLY A 78 -6.08 -11.89 -6.38
CA GLY A 78 -6.32 -10.46 -6.23
C GLY A 78 -7.78 -10.10 -6.02
N LEU A 79 -8.71 -10.80 -6.67
CA LEU A 79 -10.15 -10.60 -6.49
C LEU A 79 -10.57 -10.92 -5.06
N LYS A 80 -10.04 -11.99 -4.47
CA LYS A 80 -10.31 -12.32 -3.06
C LYS A 80 -9.86 -11.20 -2.13
N VAL A 81 -8.62 -10.75 -2.29
CA VAL A 81 -8.07 -9.66 -1.47
C VAL A 81 -8.85 -8.37 -1.64
N LEU A 82 -9.21 -8.02 -2.88
CA LEU A 82 -10.03 -6.84 -3.19
C LEU A 82 -11.38 -6.89 -2.49
N LEU A 83 -12.07 -8.04 -2.52
CA LEU A 83 -13.36 -8.21 -1.85
C LEU A 83 -13.23 -8.10 -0.32
N VAL A 84 -12.19 -8.68 0.28
CA VAL A 84 -11.92 -8.53 1.72
C VAL A 84 -11.70 -7.06 2.06
N ASN A 85 -10.83 -6.36 1.31
CA ASN A 85 -10.58 -4.93 1.50
C ASN A 85 -11.87 -4.11 1.41
N LEU A 86 -12.66 -4.29 0.35
CA LEU A 86 -13.93 -3.57 0.17
C LEU A 86 -14.88 -3.81 1.34
N ILE A 87 -15.09 -5.06 1.75
CA ILE A 87 -16.05 -5.38 2.81
C ILE A 87 -15.64 -4.78 4.16
N TYR A 88 -14.35 -4.82 4.51
CA TYR A 88 -13.86 -4.21 5.75
C TYR A 88 -13.71 -2.69 5.69
N PHE A 89 -13.60 -2.09 4.51
CA PHE A 89 -13.62 -0.63 4.34
C PHE A 89 -15.02 -0.04 4.25
N LEU A 90 -16.06 -0.83 3.91
CA LEU A 90 -17.44 -0.36 3.78
C LEU A 90 -17.93 0.45 5.00
N PRO A 91 -17.73 0.00 6.26
CA PRO A 91 -18.15 0.79 7.43
C PRO A 91 -17.46 2.15 7.50
N THR A 92 -16.16 2.20 7.19
CA THR A 92 -15.36 3.42 7.17
C THR A 92 -15.88 4.38 6.09
N ILE A 93 -16.12 3.89 4.88
CA ILE A 93 -16.68 4.69 3.78
C ILE A 93 -18.07 5.21 4.16
N ALA A 94 -18.94 4.35 4.69
CA ALA A 94 -20.32 4.72 5.04
C ALA A 94 -20.35 5.84 6.10
N ILE A 95 -19.60 5.68 7.19
CA ILE A 95 -19.60 6.64 8.29
C ILE A 95 -18.92 7.96 7.88
N THR A 96 -17.78 7.90 7.19
CA THR A 96 -17.10 9.12 6.71
C THR A 96 -17.98 9.90 5.72
N THR A 97 -18.72 9.20 4.85
CA THR A 97 -19.68 9.82 3.94
C THR A 97 -20.79 10.54 4.70
N ILE A 98 -21.38 9.89 5.72
CA ILE A 98 -22.42 10.49 6.58
C ILE A 98 -21.89 11.77 7.25
N ILE A 99 -20.67 11.74 7.78
CA ILE A 99 -20.04 12.88 8.43
C ILE A 99 -19.85 14.03 7.44
N VAL A 100 -19.29 13.76 6.25
CA VAL A 100 -19.09 14.77 5.21
C VAL A 100 -20.43 15.41 4.82
N PHE A 101 -21.50 14.64 4.63
CA PHE A 101 -22.82 15.19 4.29
C PHE A 101 -23.47 15.95 5.45
N HIS A 102 -23.21 15.56 6.69
CA HIS A 102 -23.67 16.29 7.87
C HIS A 102 -23.06 17.69 7.96
N ASP A 103 -21.76 17.81 7.63
CA ASP A 103 -21.02 19.07 7.65
C ASP A 103 -21.42 20.04 6.50
N ARG A 104 -22.43 19.68 5.69
CA ARG A 104 -23.00 20.47 4.58
C ARG A 104 -21.93 21.04 3.64
N PRO A 105 -21.34 20.21 2.77
CA PRO A 105 -20.42 20.71 1.77
C PRO A 105 -21.11 21.80 0.95
N ASN A 106 -20.41 22.90 0.69
CA ASN A 106 -20.94 24.01 -0.07
C ASN A 106 -20.92 23.62 -1.56
N ILE A 107 -21.87 22.78 -1.98
CA ILE A 107 -21.91 22.23 -3.33
C ILE A 107 -22.63 23.22 -4.25
N ASN A 108 -21.86 24.09 -4.90
CA ASN A 108 -22.36 24.90 -5.99
C ASN A 108 -22.19 24.15 -7.32
N PHE A 109 -23.24 23.47 -7.78
CA PHE A 109 -23.22 22.70 -9.04
C PHE A 109 -22.97 23.56 -10.29
N ASN A 110 -23.09 24.89 -10.19
CA ASN A 110 -22.87 25.81 -11.31
C ASN A 110 -21.40 26.19 -11.50
N ASN A 111 -20.55 25.96 -10.49
CA ASN A 111 -19.11 26.22 -10.53
C ASN A 111 -18.35 25.00 -9.97
N LEU A 112 -17.91 24.10 -10.86
CA LEU A 112 -17.03 22.96 -10.52
C LEU A 112 -15.77 23.38 -9.76
N SER A 113 -15.31 24.63 -9.94
CA SER A 113 -14.18 25.24 -9.24
C SER A 113 -14.45 25.56 -7.76
N SER A 114 -15.71 25.49 -7.30
CA SER A 114 -16.11 25.83 -5.92
C SER A 114 -16.52 24.61 -5.08
N PHE A 115 -16.20 23.39 -5.53
CA PHE A 115 -16.36 22.20 -4.70
C PHE A 115 -15.33 22.22 -3.56
N THR A 116 -15.74 22.72 -2.39
CA THR A 116 -14.92 22.72 -1.18
C THR A 116 -15.49 21.71 -0.19
N ILE A 117 -14.77 20.60 0.01
CA ILE A 117 -15.03 19.69 1.13
C ILE A 117 -14.26 20.25 2.33
N ASN A 118 -14.97 20.83 3.28
CA ASN A 118 -14.38 21.20 4.56
C ASN A 118 -14.40 19.99 5.48
N PHE A 119 -13.25 19.37 5.70
CA PHE A 119 -13.10 18.40 6.78
C PHE A 119 -12.78 19.15 8.07
N GLY A 120 -13.72 19.17 9.01
CA GLY A 120 -13.45 19.62 10.37
C GLY A 120 -12.39 18.74 11.04
N PHE A 121 -11.60 19.32 11.94
CA PHE A 121 -10.58 18.57 12.69
C PHE A 121 -11.17 17.35 13.41
N SER A 122 -12.37 17.48 13.99
CA SER A 122 -13.10 16.38 14.61
C SER A 122 -13.50 15.28 13.62
N SER A 123 -13.96 15.62 12.41
CA SER A 123 -14.34 14.64 11.39
C SER A 123 -13.14 13.90 10.81
N THR A 124 -11.99 14.57 10.68
CA THR A 124 -10.73 13.90 10.28
C THR A 124 -10.25 12.88 11.31
N LEU A 125 -10.32 13.19 12.61
CA LEU A 125 -9.91 12.27 13.67
C LEU A 125 -10.77 10.99 13.68
N ILE A 126 -12.08 11.13 13.48
CA ILE A 126 -12.99 9.99 13.40
C ILE A 126 -12.68 9.13 12.17
N ALA A 127 -12.41 9.76 11.02
CA ALA A 127 -12.03 9.03 9.80
C ALA A 127 -10.74 8.24 10.00
N ILE A 128 -9.71 8.85 10.62
CA ILE A 128 -8.44 8.17 10.93
C ILE A 128 -8.67 6.97 11.86
N LEU A 129 -9.49 7.14 12.90
CA LEU A 129 -9.80 6.06 13.84
C LEU A 129 -10.51 4.89 13.13
N LEU A 130 -11.49 5.17 12.27
CA LEU A 130 -12.20 4.16 11.49
C LEU A 130 -11.27 3.46 10.49
N SER A 131 -10.42 4.20 9.79
CA SER A 131 -9.40 3.64 8.90
C SER A 131 -8.45 2.72 9.65
N PHE A 132 -8.04 3.08 10.87
CA PHE A 132 -7.22 2.22 11.72
C PHE A 132 -7.94 0.93 12.12
N ILE A 133 -9.23 1.00 12.45
CA ILE A 133 -10.04 -0.20 12.75
C ILE A 133 -10.13 -1.10 11.51
N SER A 134 -10.45 -0.55 10.33
CA SER A 134 -10.47 -1.31 9.07
C SER A 134 -9.11 -1.94 8.78
N PHE A 135 -8.01 -1.21 9.00
CA PHE A 135 -6.65 -1.70 8.81
C PHE A 135 -6.33 -2.90 9.70
N ILE A 136 -6.68 -2.86 10.99
CA ILE A 136 -6.50 -4.01 11.90
C ILE A 136 -7.22 -5.23 11.32
N PHE A 137 -8.52 -5.11 11.02
CA PHE A 137 -9.28 -6.25 10.51
C PHE A 137 -8.72 -6.78 9.19
N ILE A 138 -8.32 -5.92 8.26
CA ILE A 138 -7.77 -6.31 6.96
C ILE A 138 -6.42 -7.04 7.13
N SER A 139 -5.53 -6.46 7.94
CA SER A 139 -4.20 -7.01 8.20
C SER A 139 -4.23 -8.36 8.93
N THR A 140 -5.30 -8.67 9.67
CA THR A 140 -5.53 -10.03 10.22
C THR A 140 -6.29 -10.94 9.25
N ALA A 141 -7.32 -10.43 8.58
CA ALA A 141 -8.24 -11.22 7.77
C ALA A 141 -7.59 -11.80 6.51
N ILE A 142 -6.74 -11.03 5.82
CA ILE A 142 -6.08 -11.49 4.59
C ILE A 142 -5.11 -12.65 4.91
N PRO A 143 -4.16 -12.54 5.86
CA PRO A 143 -3.32 -13.66 6.24
C PRO A 143 -4.11 -14.85 6.76
N HIS A 144 -5.13 -14.64 7.61
CA HIS A 144 -5.97 -15.73 8.12
C HIS A 144 -6.69 -16.49 7.00
N MET A 145 -7.19 -15.77 5.98
CA MET A 145 -7.75 -16.39 4.78
C MET A 145 -6.72 -17.22 4.02
N ILE A 146 -5.52 -16.70 3.86
CA ILE A 146 -4.42 -17.35 3.12
C ILE A 146 -3.95 -18.60 3.86
N ASN A 147 -3.72 -18.51 5.16
CA ASN A 147 -3.30 -19.60 6.02
C ASN A 147 -4.31 -20.77 5.99
N ASN A 148 -5.60 -20.46 5.85
CA ASN A 148 -6.67 -21.45 5.70
C ASN A 148 -6.97 -21.77 4.22
N ASN A 149 -5.93 -22.13 3.46
CA ASN A 149 -6.01 -22.56 2.05
C ASN A 149 -6.68 -21.55 1.10
N GLY A 150 -6.61 -20.25 1.42
CA GLY A 150 -7.24 -19.20 0.62
C GLY A 150 -8.77 -19.22 0.64
N SER A 151 -9.40 -19.84 1.65
CA SER A 151 -10.85 -19.94 1.75
C SER A 151 -11.45 -18.63 2.25
N PHE A 152 -12.26 -17.98 1.41
CA PHE A 152 -12.86 -16.66 1.66
C PHE A 152 -13.66 -16.61 2.97
N ARG A 153 -14.26 -17.73 3.39
CA ARG A 153 -14.99 -17.84 4.66
C ARG A 153 -14.14 -17.42 5.86
N TYR A 154 -12.86 -17.76 5.88
CA TYR A 154 -11.96 -17.47 7.01
C TYR A 154 -11.61 -16.00 7.11
N ALA A 155 -11.72 -15.24 6.03
CA ALA A 155 -11.57 -13.79 6.06
C ALA A 155 -12.70 -13.09 6.84
N PHE A 156 -13.84 -13.74 7.07
CA PHE A 156 -15.03 -13.16 7.73
C PHE A 156 -15.43 -13.89 9.00
N LYS A 157 -14.59 -14.80 9.51
CA LYS A 157 -14.80 -15.39 10.83
C LYS A 157 -14.43 -14.37 11.91
N ILE A 158 -15.25 -13.35 12.09
CA ILE A 158 -15.00 -12.19 12.97
C ILE A 158 -14.60 -12.64 14.39
N LYS A 159 -15.21 -13.71 14.92
CA LYS A 159 -14.86 -14.24 16.24
C LYS A 159 -13.40 -14.72 16.31
N ASP A 160 -12.92 -15.38 15.27
CA ASP A 160 -11.55 -15.88 15.19
C ASP A 160 -10.58 -14.71 14.98
N LEU A 161 -10.95 -13.75 14.12
CA LEU A 161 -10.17 -12.54 13.92
C LEU A 161 -10.01 -11.71 15.19
N ILE A 162 -11.09 -11.54 15.97
CA ILE A 162 -11.01 -10.83 17.27
C ILE A 162 -10.09 -11.56 18.25
N LYS A 163 -10.10 -12.91 18.26
CA LYS A 163 -9.18 -13.68 19.10
C LYS A 163 -7.73 -13.46 18.69
N LEU A 164 -7.44 -13.53 17.39
CA LEU A 164 -6.11 -13.26 16.84
C LEU A 164 -5.67 -11.84 17.16
N ILE A 165 -6.52 -10.83 16.92
CA ILE A 165 -6.22 -9.42 17.25
C ILE A 165 -5.92 -9.24 18.74
N LYS A 166 -6.68 -9.91 19.61
CA LYS A 166 -6.45 -9.86 21.07
C LYS A 166 -5.14 -10.54 21.46
N TYR A 167 -4.82 -11.66 20.84
CA TYR A 167 -3.60 -12.41 21.11
C TYR A 167 -2.38 -11.60 20.66
N THR A 168 -2.35 -11.12 19.41
CA THR A 168 -1.28 -10.24 18.87
C THR A 168 -1.20 -8.92 19.65
N GLY A 169 -2.33 -8.44 20.17
CA GLY A 169 -2.41 -7.22 20.94
C GLY A 169 -2.52 -5.96 20.06
N ILE A 170 -3.44 -5.08 20.44
CA ILE A 170 -3.74 -3.86 19.65
C ILE A 170 -2.55 -2.90 19.54
N VAL A 171 -1.64 -2.93 20.52
CA VAL A 171 -0.42 -2.11 20.53
C VAL A 171 0.54 -2.52 19.40
N ASN A 172 0.63 -3.80 19.08
CA ASN A 172 1.48 -4.29 17.99
C ASN A 172 0.91 -3.87 16.63
N TYR A 173 -0.42 -3.94 16.45
CA TYR A 173 -1.08 -3.37 15.27
C TYR A 173 -0.94 -1.86 15.17
N LEU A 174 -0.98 -1.13 16.30
CA LEU A 174 -0.76 0.31 16.31
C LEU A 174 0.68 0.66 15.88
N LYS A 175 1.68 -0.05 16.41
CA LYS A 175 3.07 0.09 15.98
C LYS A 175 3.21 -0.19 14.48
N PHE A 176 2.59 -1.26 13.99
CA PHE A 176 2.60 -1.59 12.57
C PHE A 176 1.98 -0.50 11.71
N PHE A 177 0.80 -0.01 12.08
CA PHE A 177 0.12 1.07 11.36
C PHE A 177 0.99 2.33 11.29
N ILE A 178 1.58 2.74 12.42
CA ILE A 178 2.47 3.91 12.47
C ILE A 178 3.72 3.69 11.60
N ILE A 179 4.35 2.51 11.68
CA ILE A 179 5.53 2.18 10.88
C ILE A 179 5.20 2.20 9.39
N SER A 180 4.09 1.57 8.96
CA SER A 180 3.66 1.59 7.56
C SER A 180 3.39 3.03 7.08
N LEU A 181 2.73 3.86 7.90
CA LEU A 181 2.47 5.26 7.58
C LEU A 181 3.78 6.05 7.45
N VAL A 182 4.72 5.89 8.39
CA VAL A 182 6.04 6.54 8.34
C VAL A 182 6.82 6.09 7.10
N LEU A 183 6.82 4.80 6.77
CA LEU A 183 7.48 4.27 5.58
C LEU A 183 6.87 4.84 4.30
N PHE A 184 5.54 4.86 4.21
CA PHE A 184 4.84 5.47 3.07
C PHE A 184 5.28 6.92 2.86
N ILE A 185 5.35 7.71 3.94
CA ILE A 185 5.84 9.10 3.90
C ILE A 185 7.30 9.17 3.46
N ILE A 186 8.19 8.36 4.05
CA ILE A 186 9.62 8.33 3.71
C ILE A 186 9.82 8.00 2.23
N PHE A 187 9.17 6.96 1.71
CA PHE A 187 9.29 6.57 0.30
C PHE A 187 8.75 7.63 -0.65
N THR A 188 7.67 8.32 -0.27
CA THR A 188 7.09 9.42 -1.05
C THR A 188 8.00 10.64 -1.07
N ILE A 189 8.53 11.05 0.09
CA ILE A 189 9.49 12.17 0.20
C ILE A 189 10.77 11.85 -0.55
N THR A 190 11.27 10.62 -0.44
CA THR A 190 12.48 10.18 -1.15
C THR A 190 12.29 10.24 -2.66
N ALA A 191 11.15 9.75 -3.17
CA ALA A 191 10.81 9.89 -4.59
C ALA A 191 10.75 11.36 -5.02
N PHE A 192 10.15 12.21 -4.19
CA PHE A 192 10.07 13.64 -4.45
C PHE A 192 11.46 14.28 -4.54
N ILE A 193 12.32 14.09 -3.54
CA ILE A 193 13.68 14.65 -3.50
C ILE A 193 14.50 14.19 -4.71
N ILE A 194 14.48 12.89 -5.03
CA ILE A 194 15.19 12.34 -6.19
C ILE A 194 14.66 12.95 -7.50
N SER A 195 13.34 13.08 -7.63
CA SER A 195 12.74 13.69 -8.83
C SER A 195 13.18 15.14 -9.01
N GLN A 196 13.19 15.95 -7.94
CA GLN A 196 13.61 17.34 -7.98
C GLN A 196 15.09 17.47 -8.37
N PHE A 197 15.94 16.61 -7.80
CA PHE A 197 17.35 16.57 -8.15
C PHE A 197 17.58 16.25 -9.64
N LEU A 198 16.87 15.24 -10.18
CA LEU A 198 16.98 14.87 -11.60
C LEU A 198 16.49 15.97 -12.54
N ILE A 199 15.42 16.68 -12.18
CA ILE A 199 14.88 17.78 -12.98
C ILE A 199 15.85 18.95 -13.03
N ILE A 200 16.49 19.29 -11.91
CA ILE A 200 17.50 20.35 -11.87
C ILE A 200 18.66 19.99 -12.81
N LEU A 201 19.13 18.73 -12.81
CA LEU A 201 20.16 18.28 -13.74
C LEU A 201 19.74 18.43 -15.21
N ILE A 202 18.51 18.03 -15.55
CA ILE A 202 17.95 18.17 -16.89
C ILE A 202 17.86 19.65 -17.30
N ALA A 203 17.40 20.51 -16.39
CA ALA A 203 17.27 21.94 -16.65
C ALA A 203 18.64 22.58 -16.92
N ILE A 204 19.67 22.26 -16.12
CA ILE A 204 21.05 22.74 -16.32
C ILE A 204 21.58 22.31 -17.71
N VAL A 205 21.42 21.04 -18.06
CA VAL A 205 21.87 20.51 -19.36
C VAL A 205 21.10 21.16 -20.52
N HIS A 206 19.79 21.36 -20.37
CA HIS A 206 18.97 21.99 -21.40
C HIS A 206 19.40 23.44 -21.67
N ILE A 207 19.60 24.23 -20.62
CA ILE A 207 20.08 25.62 -20.73
C ILE A 207 21.47 25.65 -21.38
N ALA A 208 22.38 24.74 -20.98
CA ALA A 208 23.73 24.67 -21.54
C ALA A 208 23.76 24.35 -23.04
N ILE A 209 22.83 23.53 -23.55
CA ILE A 209 22.80 23.10 -24.96
C ILE A 209 22.01 24.10 -25.83
N TYR A 210 20.83 24.51 -25.38
CA TYR A 210 19.89 25.26 -26.21
C TYR A 210 19.90 26.76 -25.94
N SER A 211 20.54 27.22 -24.86
CA SER A 211 20.56 28.62 -24.44
C SER A 211 19.16 29.25 -24.30
N ILE A 212 18.14 28.42 -24.07
CA ILE A 212 16.74 28.78 -23.92
C ILE A 212 16.22 28.13 -22.63
N ASP A 213 15.52 28.91 -21.82
CA ASP A 213 14.85 28.41 -20.63
C ASP A 213 13.61 27.58 -21.00
N LEU A 214 13.38 26.50 -20.25
CA LEU A 214 12.13 25.76 -20.34
C LEU A 214 10.97 26.68 -19.92
N THR A 215 9.91 26.70 -20.73
CA THR A 215 8.66 27.35 -20.33
C THR A 215 8.14 26.74 -19.01
N ALA A 216 7.48 27.54 -18.19
CA ALA A 216 6.95 27.07 -16.91
C ALA A 216 6.00 25.84 -17.06
N SER A 217 5.25 25.77 -18.15
CA SER A 217 4.37 24.63 -18.46
C SER A 217 5.15 23.35 -18.78
N THR A 218 6.18 23.42 -19.63
CA THR A 218 7.03 22.26 -19.94
C THR A 218 7.78 21.77 -18.70
N PHE A 219 8.28 22.70 -17.88
CA PHE A 219 8.89 22.35 -16.59
C PHE A 219 7.89 21.66 -15.65
N GLY A 220 6.65 22.14 -15.58
CA GLY A 220 5.58 21.53 -14.79
C GLY A 220 5.26 20.09 -15.23
N TYR A 221 5.13 19.84 -16.53
CA TYR A 221 4.88 18.49 -17.04
C TYR A 221 6.05 17.54 -16.78
N LEU A 222 7.30 18.00 -16.97
CA LEU A 222 8.49 17.23 -16.64
C LEU A 222 8.57 16.88 -15.15
N ASN A 223 8.17 17.82 -14.28
CA ASN A 223 8.08 17.56 -12.84
C ASN A 223 7.15 16.40 -12.52
N ILE A 224 5.94 16.41 -13.07
CA ILE A 224 4.95 15.37 -12.84
C ILE A 224 5.47 14.02 -13.36
N ILE A 225 6.00 13.99 -14.58
CA ILE A 225 6.52 12.76 -15.19
C ILE A 225 7.69 12.20 -14.38
N MET A 226 8.65 13.03 -14.00
CA MET A 226 9.81 12.57 -13.23
C MET A 226 9.41 12.10 -11.84
N PHE A 227 8.50 12.81 -11.17
CA PHE A 227 7.96 12.36 -9.89
C PHE A 227 7.30 11.00 -10.02
N LEU A 228 6.46 10.79 -11.05
CA LEU A 228 5.83 9.48 -11.29
C LEU A 228 6.88 8.38 -11.53
N ILE A 229 7.93 8.66 -12.31
CA ILE A 229 9.02 7.69 -12.55
C ILE A 229 9.74 7.32 -11.25
N CYS A 230 10.11 8.28 -10.42
CA CYS A 230 10.76 7.99 -9.13
C CYS A 230 9.78 7.29 -8.17
N TYR A 231 8.52 7.71 -8.18
CA TYR A 231 7.47 7.16 -7.32
C TYR A 231 7.17 5.70 -7.65
N LEU A 232 7.30 5.26 -8.93
CA LEU A 232 7.16 3.84 -9.32
C LEU A 232 8.04 2.91 -8.47
N PHE A 233 9.31 3.28 -8.28
CA PHE A 233 10.22 2.46 -7.48
C PHE A 233 9.84 2.49 -6.01
N SER A 234 9.61 3.69 -5.47
CA SER A 234 9.25 3.89 -4.06
C SER A 234 7.98 3.12 -3.67
N ILE A 235 6.90 3.23 -4.46
CA ILE A 235 5.63 2.58 -4.15
C ILE A 235 5.71 1.06 -4.33
N GLY A 236 6.50 0.59 -5.31
CA GLY A 236 6.78 -0.83 -5.50
C GLY A 236 7.46 -1.44 -4.27
N ILE A 237 8.55 -0.81 -3.80
CA ILE A 237 9.28 -1.23 -2.60
C ILE A 237 8.36 -1.24 -1.38
N TYR A 238 7.62 -0.15 -1.17
CA TYR A 238 6.68 -0.02 -0.05
C TYR A 238 5.66 -1.16 -0.02
N SER A 239 5.02 -1.46 -1.16
CA SER A 239 3.96 -2.48 -1.24
C SER A 239 4.47 -3.89 -0.92
N ILE A 240 5.72 -4.20 -1.31
CA ILE A 240 6.36 -5.49 -1.03
C ILE A 240 6.65 -5.62 0.47
N ILE A 241 7.25 -4.58 1.06
CA ILE A 241 7.59 -4.54 2.48
C ILE A 241 6.31 -4.66 3.32
N GLU A 242 5.28 -3.89 3.01
CA GLU A 242 4.01 -3.89 3.73
C GLU A 242 3.36 -5.28 3.71
N SER A 243 3.20 -5.89 2.53
CA SER A 243 2.61 -7.22 2.38
C SER A 243 3.33 -8.27 3.23
N ARG A 244 4.63 -8.11 3.39
CA ARG A 244 5.47 -9.03 4.12
C ARG A 244 5.44 -8.83 5.62
N ILE A 245 5.42 -7.58 6.08
CA ILE A 245 5.23 -7.28 7.50
C ILE A 245 3.86 -7.82 7.96
N ILE A 246 2.82 -7.69 7.12
CA ILE A 246 1.48 -8.24 7.39
C ILE A 246 1.53 -9.75 7.67
N SER A 247 2.26 -10.53 6.86
CA SER A 247 2.41 -11.97 7.12
C SER A 247 3.13 -12.29 8.43
N PHE A 248 4.17 -11.53 8.77
CA PHE A 248 4.93 -11.79 10.00
C PHE A 248 4.18 -11.42 11.26
N ILE A 249 3.41 -10.33 11.25
CA ILE A 249 2.55 -9.96 12.39
C ILE A 249 1.49 -11.04 12.64
N TYR A 250 1.00 -11.67 11.58
CA TYR A 250 0.08 -12.79 11.72
C TYR A 250 0.79 -14.05 12.27
N ASN A 251 2.01 -14.35 11.80
CA ASN A 251 2.76 -15.54 12.20
C ASN A 251 3.38 -15.47 13.60
N GLU A 252 3.95 -14.33 13.99
CA GLU A 252 4.62 -14.18 15.30
C GLU A 252 3.66 -14.47 16.46
N ASP A 253 2.35 -14.28 16.23
CA ASP A 253 1.36 -14.27 17.28
C ASP A 253 0.11 -15.10 16.90
N GLY A 254 0.22 -16.05 15.98
CA GLY A 254 -0.92 -16.75 15.40
C GLY A 254 -0.67 -18.23 15.23
N LEU A 255 -0.67 -18.95 16.37
CA LEU A 255 -0.71 -20.42 16.50
C LEU A 255 0.62 -21.14 16.19
N GLU A 256 1.42 -21.34 17.25
CA GLU A 256 1.85 -22.70 17.57
C GLU A 256 0.60 -23.50 17.96
N GLU A 257 -0.10 -24.06 16.97
CA GLU A 257 -0.90 -25.29 17.12
C GLU A 257 -0.51 -26.26 16.00
#